data_AF-A0A7U9T4P5-F1
#
_entry.id   AF-A0A7U9T4P5-F1
#
_cell.length_a   1.000
_cell.length_b   1.000
_cell.length_c   1.000
_cell.angle_alpha   90.00
_cell.angle_beta   90.00
_cell.angle_gamma   90.00
#
_symmetry.space_group_name_H-M   'P 1'
#
loop_
_entity.id
_entity.type
_entity.pdbx_description
1 polymer ?
#
loop_
_entity_poly.entity_id
_entity_poly.type
_entity_poly.pdbx_seq_one_letter_code
_entity_poly.pdbx_strand_id
1 'polypeptide(L)'
;MNEDRAMEKEKILQVMEKYRDYFKEWNADVAFGVNKSNIFYVLAPRNEFETFLFFQTADQLEKIILGTIAENVEIIMEAGMEEISVGFSADKMDGEYGKSIEHYLPGLVHKLDVICKTGEEWQNMMRVTFNSLKNVCAEITEKEQKNV
;
A
#
# COMPACT_ATOMS: atom_id res chain seq x y z
N MET A 1 -4.13 35.02 -11.53
CA MET A 1 -4.02 33.54 -11.59
C MET A 1 -4.93 33.10 -12.73
N ASN A 2 -4.46 32.31 -13.69
CA ASN A 2 -5.27 31.93 -14.87
C ASN A 2 -6.46 31.06 -14.43
N GLU A 3 -7.68 31.33 -14.90
CA GLU A 3 -8.91 30.66 -14.43
C GLU A 3 -8.83 29.13 -14.57
N ASP A 4 -8.31 28.64 -15.71
CA ASP A 4 -8.09 27.20 -15.94
C ASP A 4 -7.21 26.55 -14.88
N ARG A 5 -6.20 27.29 -14.38
CA ARG A 5 -5.29 26.78 -13.36
C ARG A 5 -5.94 26.75 -11.98
N ALA A 6 -6.79 27.73 -11.68
CA ALA A 6 -7.57 27.73 -10.44
C ALA A 6 -8.55 26.54 -10.42
N MET A 7 -9.21 26.31 -11.56
CA MET A 7 -10.12 25.18 -11.74
C MET A 7 -9.41 23.83 -11.60
N GLU A 8 -8.23 23.67 -12.21
CA GLU A 8 -7.51 22.41 -12.11
C GLU A 8 -6.98 22.14 -10.70
N LYS A 9 -6.52 23.20 -10.00
CA LYS A 9 -6.14 23.08 -8.59
C LYS A 9 -7.32 22.61 -7.72
N GLU A 10 -8.51 23.14 -7.95
CA GLU A 10 -9.72 22.74 -7.22
C GLU A 10 -10.04 21.25 -7.44
N LYS A 11 -9.96 20.76 -8.69
CA LYS A 11 -10.14 19.31 -8.96
C LYS A 11 -9.09 18.45 -8.26
N ILE A 12 -7.84 18.91 -8.18
CA ILE A 12 -6.78 18.19 -7.46
C ILE A 12 -7.13 18.10 -5.97
N LEU A 13 -7.58 19.20 -5.35
CA LEU A 13 -8.01 19.20 -3.95
C LEU A 13 -9.19 18.24 -3.72
N GLN A 14 -10.12 18.14 -4.67
CA GLN A 14 -11.22 17.17 -4.61
C GLN A 14 -10.73 15.72 -4.69
N VAL A 15 -9.73 15.43 -5.52
CA VAL A 15 -9.07 14.11 -5.53
C VAL A 15 -8.37 13.85 -4.19
N MET A 16 -7.67 14.84 -3.63
CA MET A 16 -7.03 14.69 -2.32
C MET A 16 -8.03 14.37 -1.21
N GLU A 17 -9.20 15.02 -1.20
CA GLU A 17 -10.27 14.73 -0.23
C GLU A 17 -10.88 13.34 -0.46
N LYS A 18 -11.16 12.98 -1.72
CA LYS A 18 -11.67 11.64 -2.09
C LYS A 18 -10.74 10.53 -1.59
N TYR A 19 -9.42 10.72 -1.71
CA TYR A 19 -8.40 9.77 -1.28
C TYR A 19 -7.77 10.14 0.07
N ARG A 20 -8.44 10.90 0.94
CA ARG A 20 -7.85 11.39 2.20
C ARG A 20 -7.23 10.32 3.10
N ASP A 21 -7.82 9.13 3.12
CA ASP A 21 -7.32 8.02 3.92
C ASP A 21 -6.01 7.48 3.34
N TYR A 22 -5.86 7.45 2.01
CA TYR A 22 -4.58 7.12 1.37
C TYR A 22 -3.48 8.10 1.79
N PHE A 23 -3.74 9.42 1.69
CA PHE A 23 -2.77 10.44 2.08
C PHE A 23 -2.34 10.29 3.55
N LYS A 24 -3.29 9.97 4.43
CA LYS A 24 -3.02 9.73 5.86
C LYS A 24 -2.22 8.45 6.12
N GLU A 25 -2.66 7.33 5.55
CA GLU A 25 -2.11 6.00 5.83
C GLU A 25 -0.69 5.85 5.26
N TRP A 26 -0.41 6.46 4.11
CA TRP A 26 0.90 6.39 3.43
C TRP A 26 1.81 7.57 3.71
N ASN A 27 1.40 8.56 4.51
CA ASN A 27 2.16 9.79 4.70
C ASN A 27 2.50 10.46 3.35
N ALA A 28 1.52 10.48 2.46
CA ALA A 28 1.63 11.09 1.14
C ALA A 28 1.11 12.53 1.17
N ASP A 29 1.52 13.36 0.21
CA ASP A 29 1.03 14.73 0.04
C ASP A 29 1.34 15.29 -1.37
N VAL A 30 0.82 16.49 -1.67
CA VAL A 30 0.95 17.17 -2.95
C VAL A 30 1.52 18.57 -2.78
N ALA A 31 2.60 18.87 -3.51
CA ALA A 31 3.10 20.24 -3.66
C ALA A 31 2.61 20.87 -4.97
N PHE A 32 1.98 22.05 -4.87
CA PHE A 32 1.50 22.81 -6.02
C PHE A 32 2.58 23.76 -6.56
N GLY A 33 3.12 23.46 -7.74
CA GLY A 33 4.15 24.30 -8.35
C GLY A 33 3.61 25.54 -9.03
N VAL A 34 4.47 26.56 -9.15
CA VAL A 34 4.15 27.84 -9.80
C VAL A 34 4.03 27.74 -11.33
N ASN A 35 4.65 26.73 -11.95
CA ASN A 35 4.78 26.54 -13.40
C ASN A 35 3.92 25.37 -13.94
N LYS A 36 2.70 25.19 -13.41
CA LYS A 36 1.75 24.12 -13.77
C LYS A 36 2.18 22.67 -13.45
N SER A 37 3.42 22.44 -13.05
CA SER A 37 3.87 21.13 -12.56
C SER A 37 3.61 21.03 -11.07
N ASN A 38 2.84 20.04 -10.66
CA ASN A 38 2.65 19.63 -9.27
C ASN A 38 3.53 18.42 -8.98
N ILE A 39 3.73 18.13 -7.70
CA ILE A 39 4.52 17.00 -7.24
C ILE A 39 3.68 16.19 -6.28
N PHE A 40 3.53 14.91 -6.56
CA PHE A 40 3.04 13.92 -5.62
C PHE A 40 4.24 13.29 -4.92
N TYR A 41 4.17 13.14 -3.59
CA TYR A 41 5.23 12.52 -2.84
C TYR A 41 4.75 11.68 -1.66
N VAL A 42 5.57 10.69 -1.30
CA VAL A 42 5.41 9.83 -0.12
C VAL A 42 6.63 10.03 0.78
N LEU A 43 6.38 10.35 2.05
CA LEU A 43 7.40 10.60 3.06
C LEU A 43 7.67 9.34 3.88
N ALA A 44 8.91 8.87 3.83
CA ALA A 44 9.39 7.82 4.72
C ALA A 44 9.51 8.33 6.18
N PRO A 45 9.50 7.44 7.20
CA PRO A 45 9.52 7.80 8.63
C PRO A 45 10.67 8.71 9.09
N ARG A 46 11.72 8.90 8.27
CA ARG A 46 12.89 9.74 8.56
C ARG A 46 12.89 11.07 7.79
N ASN A 47 11.74 11.52 7.28
CA ASN A 47 11.63 12.65 6.35
C ASN A 47 12.47 12.46 5.08
N GLU A 48 12.72 11.21 4.73
CA GLU A 48 13.27 10.82 3.44
C GLU A 48 12.13 10.64 2.45
N PHE A 49 12.51 10.65 1.18
CA PHE A 49 11.60 10.70 0.06
C PHE A 49 11.55 9.31 -0.59
N GLU A 50 10.42 8.63 -0.43
CA GLU A 50 10.24 7.26 -0.94
C GLU A 50 9.73 7.25 -2.38
N THR A 51 8.88 8.21 -2.75
CA THR A 51 8.34 8.34 -4.12
C THR A 51 8.16 9.80 -4.48
N PHE A 52 8.53 10.16 -5.71
CA PHE A 52 8.47 11.52 -6.28
C PHE A 52 7.96 11.48 -7.72
N LEU A 53 6.76 11.99 -7.96
CA LEU A 53 6.15 11.99 -9.30
C LEU A 53 5.61 13.36 -9.67
N PHE A 54 6.01 13.85 -10.85
CA PHE A 54 5.46 15.07 -11.42
C PHE A 54 4.12 14.78 -12.10
N PHE A 55 3.15 15.67 -11.89
CA PHE A 55 1.86 15.61 -12.56
C PHE A 55 1.30 17.03 -12.80
N GLN A 56 0.30 17.14 -13.67
CA GLN A 56 -0.31 18.42 -14.05
C GLN A 56 -1.81 18.45 -13.77
N THR A 57 -2.51 17.30 -13.88
CA THR A 57 -3.98 17.24 -13.79
C THR A 57 -4.46 16.36 -12.65
N ALA A 58 -5.71 16.56 -12.23
CA ALA A 58 -6.37 15.72 -11.23
C ALA A 58 -6.48 14.25 -11.67
N ASP A 59 -6.75 14.01 -12.96
CA ASP A 59 -6.79 12.65 -13.56
C ASP A 59 -5.43 11.95 -13.46
N GLN A 60 -4.32 12.69 -13.67
CA GLN A 60 -2.99 12.13 -13.50
C GLN A 60 -2.69 11.78 -12.04
N LEU A 61 -3.10 12.64 -11.09
CA LEU A 61 -2.95 12.34 -9.67
C LEU A 61 -3.71 11.07 -9.28
N GLU A 62 -4.95 10.94 -9.72
CA GLU A 62 -5.77 9.77 -9.42
C GLU A 62 -5.16 8.47 -9.99
N LYS A 63 -4.62 8.52 -11.21
CA LYS A 63 -3.88 7.40 -11.80
C LYS A 63 -2.61 7.05 -11.04
N ILE A 64 -1.87 8.06 -10.55
CA ILE A 64 -0.69 7.84 -9.71
C ILE A 64 -1.11 7.10 -8.43
N ILE A 65 -2.11 7.60 -7.70
CA ILE A 65 -2.56 6.97 -6.44
C ILE A 65 -2.98 5.52 -6.68
N LEU A 66 -3.80 5.26 -7.70
CA LEU A 66 -4.28 3.91 -8.00
C LEU A 66 -3.15 2.98 -8.47
N GLY A 67 -2.21 3.49 -9.29
CA GLY A 67 -1.03 2.75 -9.74
C GLY A 67 -0.16 2.34 -8.55
N THR A 68 0.17 3.28 -7.67
CA THR A 68 0.96 3.00 -6.46
C THR A 68 0.27 1.99 -5.54
N ILE A 69 -1.05 2.09 -5.37
CA ILE A 69 -1.79 1.09 -4.56
C ILE A 69 -1.72 -0.30 -5.20
N ALA A 70 -1.86 -0.41 -6.52
CA ALA A 70 -1.77 -1.69 -7.22
C ALA A 70 -0.37 -2.31 -7.09
N GLU A 71 0.68 -1.51 -7.29
CA GLU A 71 2.08 -1.93 -7.10
C GLU A 71 2.33 -2.36 -5.65
N ASN A 72 1.83 -1.63 -4.67
CA ASN A 72 1.96 -1.99 -3.26
C ASN A 72 1.32 -3.34 -2.95
N VAL A 73 0.13 -3.64 -3.51
CA VAL A 73 -0.51 -4.95 -3.33
C VAL A 73 0.38 -6.08 -3.86
N GLU A 74 0.96 -5.91 -5.04
CA GLU A 74 1.87 -6.91 -5.63
C GLU A 74 3.11 -7.11 -4.77
N ILE A 75 3.77 -6.02 -4.36
CA ILE A 75 4.98 -6.05 -3.51
C ILE A 75 4.68 -6.73 -2.17
N ILE A 76 3.56 -6.38 -1.53
CA ILE A 76 3.17 -6.94 -0.24
C ILE A 76 2.94 -8.46 -0.33
N MET A 77 2.32 -8.94 -1.42
CA MET A 77 2.12 -10.37 -1.63
C MET A 77 3.44 -11.10 -1.89
N GLU A 78 4.31 -10.54 -2.72
CA GLU A 78 5.61 -11.14 -3.05
C GLU A 78 6.51 -11.23 -1.82
N ALA A 79 6.65 -10.12 -1.08
CA ALA A 79 7.47 -10.07 0.13
C ALA A 79 7.00 -11.08 1.19
N GLY A 80 5.68 -11.16 1.44
CA GLY A 80 5.12 -12.11 2.40
C GLY A 80 5.39 -13.58 2.01
N MET A 81 5.31 -13.92 0.72
CA MET A 81 5.63 -15.27 0.24
C MET A 81 7.13 -15.57 0.31
N GLU A 82 7.98 -14.61 -0.03
CA GLU A 82 9.43 -14.75 0.02
C GLU A 82 9.92 -14.94 1.46
N GLU A 83 9.47 -14.12 2.40
CA GLU A 83 9.86 -14.22 3.80
C GLU A 83 9.51 -15.57 4.43
N ILE A 84 8.31 -16.09 4.17
CA ILE A 84 7.89 -17.43 4.62
C ILE A 84 8.81 -18.50 4.01
N SER A 85 9.08 -18.40 2.71
CA SER A 85 9.92 -19.36 1.98
C SER A 85 11.35 -19.38 2.52
N VAL A 86 11.95 -18.20 2.72
CA VAL A 86 13.29 -18.04 3.30
C VAL A 86 13.32 -18.56 4.74
N GLY A 87 12.35 -18.18 5.58
CA GLY A 87 12.29 -18.66 6.96
C GLY A 87 12.13 -20.18 7.05
N PHE A 88 11.41 -20.80 6.13
CA PHE A 88 11.25 -22.26 6.09
C PHE A 88 12.51 -22.99 5.64
N SER A 89 13.34 -22.34 4.82
CA SER A 89 14.59 -22.92 4.30
C SER A 89 15.67 -23.11 5.38
N ALA A 90 15.55 -22.40 6.51
CA ALA A 90 16.42 -22.57 7.67
C ALA A 90 16.25 -23.95 8.34
N ASP A 91 15.06 -24.54 8.26
CA ASP A 91 14.72 -25.85 8.83
C ASP A 91 14.33 -26.85 7.74
N LYS A 92 15.35 -27.48 7.15
CA LYS A 92 15.17 -28.64 6.28
C LYS A 92 14.71 -29.85 7.11
N MET A 93 13.41 -29.95 7.30
CA MET A 93 12.76 -31.22 7.55
C MET A 93 12.59 -31.94 6.23
N ASP A 94 13.69 -32.50 5.72
CA ASP A 94 13.58 -33.47 4.63
C ASP A 94 12.64 -34.58 5.14
N GLY A 95 11.73 -35.06 4.28
CA GLY A 95 10.61 -35.96 4.61
C GLY A 95 11.01 -37.36 5.08
N GLU A 96 12.02 -37.46 5.93
CA GLU A 96 12.44 -38.64 6.64
C GLU A 96 11.31 -39.04 7.58
N TYR A 97 10.57 -40.07 7.22
CA TYR A 97 9.57 -40.69 8.09
C TYR A 97 10.27 -41.56 9.14
N GLY A 98 9.80 -41.51 10.40
CA GLY A 98 10.23 -42.43 11.47
C GLY A 98 11.25 -41.88 12.47
N LYS A 99 11.54 -40.57 12.48
CA LYS A 99 12.36 -39.96 13.55
C LYS A 99 11.54 -39.67 14.81
N SER A 100 12.24 -39.36 15.90
CA SER A 100 11.59 -39.07 17.19
C SER A 100 10.92 -37.69 17.20
N ILE A 101 10.03 -37.47 18.16
CA ILE A 101 9.31 -36.21 18.31
C ILE A 101 10.25 -35.03 18.55
N GLU A 102 11.37 -35.24 19.25
CA GLU A 102 12.40 -34.24 19.52
C GLU A 102 13.12 -33.77 18.25
N HIS A 103 13.09 -34.57 17.18
CA HIS A 103 13.64 -34.18 15.89
C HIS A 103 12.72 -33.19 15.15
N TYR A 104 11.41 -33.41 15.18
CA TYR A 104 10.46 -32.60 14.39
C TYR A 104 9.95 -31.36 15.12
N LEU A 105 9.70 -31.45 16.44
CA LEU A 105 9.07 -30.37 17.20
C LEU A 105 9.79 -29.02 17.07
N PRO A 106 11.12 -28.92 17.20
CA PRO A 106 11.82 -27.63 17.12
C PRO A 106 11.58 -26.91 15.80
N GLY A 107 11.71 -27.60 14.66
CA GLY A 107 11.50 -26.96 13.37
C GLY A 107 10.02 -26.66 13.09
N LEU A 108 9.08 -27.41 13.68
CA LEU A 108 7.64 -27.12 13.52
C LEU A 108 7.31 -25.84 14.29
N VAL A 109 7.82 -25.72 15.51
CA VAL A 109 7.71 -24.50 16.32
C VAL A 109 8.33 -23.31 15.60
N HIS A 110 9.52 -23.46 15.02
CA HIS A 110 10.16 -22.38 14.27
C HIS A 110 9.37 -21.97 13.02
N LYS A 111 8.90 -22.92 12.20
CA LYS A 111 8.07 -22.60 11.03
C LYS A 111 6.77 -21.88 11.41
N LEU A 112 6.12 -22.28 12.51
CA LEU A 112 4.95 -21.58 13.02
C LEU A 112 5.30 -20.18 13.54
N ASP A 113 6.45 -20.01 14.21
CA ASP A 113 6.95 -18.70 14.66
C ASP A 113 7.23 -17.76 13.48
N VAL A 114 7.85 -18.26 12.40
CA VAL A 114 8.04 -17.52 11.14
C VAL A 114 6.70 -17.08 10.55
N ILE A 115 5.73 -18.00 10.42
CA ILE A 115 4.38 -17.66 9.90
C ILE A 115 3.73 -16.58 10.75
N CYS A 116 3.78 -16.69 12.08
CA CYS A 116 3.16 -15.72 12.98
C CYS A 116 3.78 -14.33 12.81
N LYS A 117 5.12 -14.23 12.78
CA LYS A 117 5.84 -12.95 12.65
C LYS A 117 5.60 -12.29 11.30
N THR A 118 5.84 -13.00 10.20
CA THR A 118 5.58 -12.47 8.84
C THR A 118 4.10 -12.15 8.67
N GLY A 119 3.20 -12.97 9.24
CA GLY A 119 1.76 -12.75 9.20
C GLY A 119 1.32 -11.44 9.84
N GLU A 120 1.91 -11.02 10.96
CA GLU A 120 1.59 -9.74 11.62
C GLU A 120 1.99 -8.54 10.77
N GLU A 121 3.19 -8.54 10.21
CA GLU A 121 3.71 -7.47 9.36
C GLU A 121 2.91 -7.39 8.05
N TRP A 122 2.69 -8.54 7.42
CA TRP A 122 1.90 -8.65 6.20
C TRP A 122 0.46 -8.17 6.42
N GLN A 123 -0.19 -8.59 7.51
CA GLN A 123 -1.54 -8.15 7.85
C GLN A 123 -1.59 -6.62 8.04
N ASN A 124 -0.58 -6.03 8.67
CA ASN A 124 -0.52 -4.58 8.85
C ASN A 124 -0.46 -3.85 7.51
N MET A 125 0.43 -4.26 6.60
CA MET A 125 0.56 -3.65 5.27
C MET A 125 -0.72 -3.80 4.43
N MET A 126 -1.36 -4.97 4.47
CA MET A 126 -2.64 -5.21 3.80
C MET A 126 -3.75 -4.31 4.35
N ARG A 127 -3.79 -4.11 5.67
CA ARG A 127 -4.79 -3.25 6.32
C ARG A 127 -4.64 -1.78 5.94
N VAL A 128 -3.40 -1.25 5.92
CA VAL A 128 -3.08 0.12 5.49
C VAL A 128 -3.51 0.33 4.03
N THR A 129 -3.20 -0.64 3.16
CA THR A 129 -3.58 -0.62 1.74
C THR A 129 -5.12 -0.66 1.57
N PHE A 130 -5.81 -1.52 2.31
CA PHE A 130 -7.27 -1.59 2.29
C PHE A 130 -7.94 -0.30 2.78
N ASN A 131 -7.45 0.26 3.89
CA ASN A 131 -7.96 1.52 4.43
C ASN A 131 -7.86 2.68 3.44
N SER A 132 -6.85 2.65 2.57
CA SER A 132 -6.65 3.67 1.54
C SER A 132 -7.76 3.70 0.48
N LEU A 133 -8.45 2.57 0.28
CA LEU A 133 -9.49 2.42 -0.76
C LEU A 133 -10.91 2.44 -0.21
N LYS A 134 -11.12 2.06 1.06
CA LYS A 134 -12.47 1.80 1.61
C LYS A 134 -13.44 2.97 1.45
N ASN A 135 -12.98 4.21 1.68
CA ASN A 135 -13.84 5.40 1.58
C ASN A 135 -14.18 5.70 0.12
N VAL A 136 -13.23 5.51 -0.79
CA VAL A 136 -13.43 5.69 -2.23
C VAL A 136 -14.50 4.74 -2.75
N CYS A 137 -14.41 3.46 -2.35
CA CYS A 137 -15.41 2.46 -2.70
C CYS A 137 -16.80 2.82 -2.14
N ALA A 138 -16.87 3.24 -0.87
CA ALA A 138 -18.13 3.64 -0.23
C ALA A 138 -18.80 4.81 -0.98
N GLU A 139 -18.03 5.84 -1.35
CA GLU A 139 -18.55 6.99 -2.10
C GLU A 139 -19.07 6.62 -3.49
N ILE A 140 -18.40 5.70 -4.19
CA ILE A 140 -18.85 5.21 -5.49
C ILE A 140 -20.18 4.47 -5.32
N THR A 141 -20.28 3.56 -4.35
CA THR A 141 -21.51 2.82 -4.07
C THR A 141 -22.68 3.74 -3.70
N GLU A 142 -22.45 4.77 -2.88
CA GLU A 142 -23.49 5.74 -2.54
C GLU A 142 -23.97 6.57 -3.74
N LYS A 143 -23.06 6.94 -4.65
CA LYS A 143 -23.41 7.67 -5.88
C LYS A 143 -24.22 6.80 -6.83
N GLU A 144 -23.89 5.53 -6.95
CA GLU A 144 -24.65 4.57 -7.77
C GLU A 144 -26.08 4.39 -7.21
N GLN A 145 -26.23 4.26 -5.89
CA GLN A 145 -27.55 4.11 -5.25
C GLN A 145 -28.45 5.34 -5.36
N LYS A 146 -27.89 6.56 -5.40
CA LYS A 146 -28.66 7.81 -5.56
C LYS A 146 -29.07 8.09 -7.01
N ASN A 147 -28.49 7.38 -7.97
CA ASN A 147 -28.78 7.50 -9.40
C ASN A 147 -29.73 6.39 -9.93
N VAL A 148 -30.31 5.59 -9.03
CA VAL A 148 -31.36 4.58 -9.29
C VAL A 148 -32.67 5.04 -8.64
#